data_AF-A0A947XN42-F1
#
_entry.id   AF-A0A947XN42-F1
#
_cell.length_a   1.000
_cell.length_b   1.000
_cell.length_c   1.000
_cell.angle_alpha   90.00
_cell.angle_beta   90.00
_cell.angle_gamma   90.00
#
_symmetry.space_group_name_H-M   'P 1'
#
loop_
_entity.id
_entity.type
_entity.pdbx_description
1 polymer ?
#
loop_
_entity_poly.entity_id
_entity_poly.type
_entity_poly.pdbx_seq_one_letter_code
_entity_poly.pdbx_strand_id
1 'polypeptide(L)'
;MSRSLNLTRHCLGLDTRIECVVLPLAGNNGLWTLICAAGMAGAQPSTIKAQGPFHGAFAAESILTDIAENLHGMGYEQSTDVPIWRLHIQAELRRLNGERGRHLGDYQFQPET
;
A
#
# COMPACT_ATOMS: atom_id res chain seq x y z
N MET A 1 10.08 -0.29 -14.66
CA MET A 1 9.52 0.70 -13.72
C MET A 1 9.70 0.18 -12.30
N SER A 2 9.83 1.06 -11.30
CA SER A 2 9.95 0.64 -9.90
C SER A 2 8.61 0.14 -9.37
N ARG A 3 8.62 -0.92 -8.54
CA ARG A 3 7.41 -1.44 -7.87
C ARG A 3 7.20 -0.85 -6.48
N SER A 4 8.06 0.06 -6.07
CA SER A 4 7.99 0.72 -4.78
C SER A 4 8.47 2.15 -4.86
N LEU A 5 8.00 2.95 -3.91
CA LEU A 5 8.30 4.35 -3.77
C LEU A 5 8.62 4.62 -2.29
N ASN A 6 9.66 5.41 -2.05
CA ASN A 6 10.02 5.88 -0.70
C ASN A 6 10.37 7.35 -0.80
N LEU A 7 9.49 8.20 -0.32
CA LEU A 7 9.63 9.64 -0.42
C LEU A 7 9.63 10.29 0.96
N THR A 8 10.38 11.38 1.06
CA THR A 8 10.36 12.27 2.21
C THR A 8 10.14 13.71 1.76
N ARG A 9 9.58 14.53 2.64
CA ARG A 9 9.44 15.96 2.45
C ARG A 9 9.68 16.68 3.77
N HIS A 10 10.64 17.60 3.75
CA HIS A 10 10.88 18.54 4.82
C HIS A 10 10.03 19.80 4.58
N CYS A 11 9.14 20.13 5.51
CA CYS A 11 8.30 21.31 5.41
C CYS A 11 8.01 21.87 6.79
N LEU A 12 8.32 23.15 7.03
CA LEU A 12 8.04 23.85 8.29
C LEU A 12 8.65 23.15 9.52
N GLY A 13 9.86 22.58 9.39
CA GLY A 13 10.52 21.86 10.48
C GLY A 13 9.95 20.46 10.74
N LEU A 14 9.04 19.97 9.90
CA LEU A 14 8.47 18.63 9.96
C LEU A 14 8.97 17.79 8.79
N ASP A 15 9.43 16.58 9.10
CA ASP A 15 9.76 15.57 8.10
C ASP A 15 8.58 14.60 7.95
N THR A 16 8.01 14.55 6.76
CA THR A 16 6.97 13.58 6.41
C THR A 16 7.54 12.52 5.48
N ARG A 17 7.01 11.30 5.57
CA ARG A 17 7.41 10.16 4.75
C ARG A 17 6.19 9.53 4.10
N ILE A 18 6.37 9.05 2.87
CA ILE A 18 5.41 8.22 2.13
C ILE A 18 6.14 6.99 1.58
N GLU A 19 5.67 5.81 1.93
CA GLU A 19 6.17 4.54 1.40
C GLU A 19 5.03 3.82 0.66
N CYS A 20 5.23 3.50 -0.62
CA CYS A 20 4.24 2.76 -1.40
C CYS A 20 4.85 1.51 -2.04
N VAL A 21 4.07 0.43 -2.16
CA VAL A 21 4.49 -0.82 -2.79
C VAL A 21 3.35 -1.45 -3.59
N VAL A 22 3.67 -1.90 -4.81
CA VAL A 22 2.81 -2.72 -5.67
C VAL A 22 3.00 -4.19 -5.31
N LEU A 23 1.91 -4.87 -4.92
CA LEU A 23 1.94 -6.24 -4.38
C LEU A 23 0.86 -7.11 -5.05
N PRO A 24 1.14 -8.39 -5.32
CA PRO A 24 0.11 -9.32 -5.76
C PRO A 24 -0.85 -9.63 -4.60
N LEU A 25 -2.13 -9.79 -4.93
CA LEU A 25 -3.12 -10.34 -4.00
C LEU A 25 -3.06 -11.87 -3.98
N ALA A 26 -3.55 -12.48 -2.89
CA ALA A 26 -3.61 -13.93 -2.76
C ALA A 26 -4.59 -14.56 -3.75
N GLY A 27 -4.43 -15.87 -4.00
CA GLY A 27 -5.29 -16.65 -4.90
C GLY A 27 -4.77 -16.79 -6.33
N ASN A 28 -3.58 -16.25 -6.64
CA ASN A 28 -2.87 -16.44 -7.91
C ASN A 28 -3.73 -16.14 -9.16
N ASN A 29 -4.64 -15.18 -9.06
CA ASN A 29 -5.62 -14.81 -10.09
C ASN A 29 -5.19 -13.59 -10.93
N GLY A 30 -3.91 -13.23 -10.87
CA GLY A 30 -3.37 -12.07 -11.57
C GLY A 30 -3.83 -10.72 -11.03
N LEU A 31 -4.44 -10.67 -9.84
CA LEU A 31 -4.86 -9.42 -9.21
C LEU A 31 -3.73 -8.81 -8.37
N TRP A 32 -3.61 -7.49 -8.46
CA TRP A 32 -2.58 -6.70 -7.79
C TRP A 32 -3.21 -5.56 -7.00
N THR A 33 -2.49 -5.04 -6.02
CA THR A 33 -2.87 -3.87 -5.22
C THR A 33 -1.68 -2.94 -5.08
N LEU A 34 -1.96 -1.65 -4.91
CA LEU A 34 -1.00 -0.65 -4.49
C LEU A 34 -1.32 -0.28 -3.04
N ILE A 35 -0.35 -0.42 -2.14
CA ILE A 35 -0.50 -0.01 -0.74
C ILE A 35 0.48 1.10 -0.44
N CYS A 36 -0.02 2.21 0.11
CA CYS A 36 0.75 3.36 0.55
C CYS A 36 0.57 3.58 2.05
N ALA A 37 1.67 3.84 2.75
CA ALA A 37 1.70 4.29 4.13
C ALA A 37 2.30 5.71 4.19
N ALA A 38 1.72 6.59 4.98
CA ALA A 38 2.18 7.96 5.14
C ALA A 38 2.13 8.43 6.59
N GLY A 39 3.03 9.34 6.96
CA GLY A 39 3.15 9.85 8.34
C GLY A 39 4.43 10.65 8.56
N MET A 40 4.74 10.92 9.83
CA MET A 40 6.01 11.55 10.22
C MET A 40 7.19 10.60 9.97
N ALA A 41 8.29 11.14 9.45
CA ALA A 41 9.53 10.38 9.29
C ALA A 41 10.03 9.91 10.67
N GLY A 42 10.47 8.65 10.76
CA GLY A 42 10.93 8.05 12.02
C GLY A 42 9.82 7.63 13.00
N ALA A 43 8.54 7.80 12.65
CA ALA A 43 7.39 7.37 13.47
C ALA A 43 6.63 6.20 12.82
N GLN A 44 5.56 5.72 13.47
CA GLN A 44 4.58 4.84 12.83
C GLN A 44 3.79 5.61 11.75
N PRO A 45 3.27 4.93 10.71
CA PRO A 45 2.46 5.59 9.72
C PRO A 45 1.15 6.05 10.38
N SER A 46 0.76 7.30 10.15
CA SER A 46 -0.53 7.83 10.61
C SER A 46 -1.67 7.44 9.68
N THR A 47 -1.36 7.03 8.46
CA THR A 47 -2.36 6.54 7.50
C THR A 47 -1.79 5.43 6.65
N ILE A 48 -2.65 4.48 6.31
CA ILE A 48 -2.39 3.41 5.34
C ILE A 48 -3.58 3.38 4.39
N LYS A 49 -3.32 3.35 3.09
CA LYS A 49 -4.33 3.24 2.04
C LYS A 49 -3.95 2.16 1.04
N ALA A 50 -4.95 1.44 0.58
CA ALA A 50 -4.82 0.46 -0.49
C ALA A 50 -5.71 0.86 -1.68
N GLN A 51 -5.22 0.61 -2.88
CA GLN A 51 -5.96 0.82 -4.12
C GLN A 51 -5.87 -0.44 -4.99
N GLY A 52 -6.99 -0.85 -5.57
CA GLY A 52 -7.12 -2.07 -6.36
C GLY A 52 -8.46 -2.77 -6.09
N PRO A 53 -8.64 -4.01 -6.57
CA PRO A 53 -7.66 -4.79 -7.31
C PRO A 53 -7.40 -4.24 -8.72
N PHE A 54 -6.18 -4.43 -9.22
CA PHE A 54 -5.79 -4.20 -10.60
C PHE A 54 -5.55 -5.53 -11.32
N HIS A 55 -5.87 -5.58 -12.62
CA HIS A 55 -5.55 -6.74 -13.46
C HIS A 55 -4.10 -6.62 -13.95
N GLY A 56 -3.19 -7.36 -13.31
CA GLY A 56 -1.77 -7.33 -13.59
C GLY A 56 -1.00 -6.19 -12.90
N ALA A 57 0.32 -6.38 -12.76
CA ALA A 57 1.21 -5.43 -12.09
C ALA A 57 1.30 -4.09 -12.81
N PHE A 58 1.25 -4.09 -14.15
CA PHE A 58 1.45 -2.90 -14.97
C PHE A 58 0.43 -1.79 -14.67
N ALA A 59 -0.85 -2.15 -14.50
CA ALA A 59 -1.89 -1.18 -14.15
C ALA A 59 -1.62 -0.54 -12.77
N ALA A 60 -1.15 -1.31 -11.78
CA ALA A 60 -0.78 -0.79 -10.47
C ALA A 60 0.50 0.06 -10.51
N GLU A 61 1.50 -0.32 -11.32
CA GLU A 61 2.74 0.43 -11.53
C GLU A 61 2.50 1.78 -12.23
N SER A 62 1.53 1.85 -13.16
CA SER A 62 1.12 3.12 -13.78
C SER A 62 0.55 4.09 -12.73
N ILE A 63 -0.37 3.62 -11.88
CA ILE A 63 -0.91 4.44 -10.79
C ILE A 63 0.18 4.88 -9.82
N LEU A 64 1.13 4.00 -9.49
CA LEU A 64 2.28 4.36 -8.65
C LEU A 64 3.11 5.48 -9.29
N THR A 65 3.29 5.46 -10.60
CA THR A 65 4.03 6.48 -11.36
C THR A 65 3.31 7.83 -11.29
N ASP A 66 1.99 7.85 -11.55
CA ASP A 66 1.17 9.07 -11.47
C ASP A 66 1.22 9.69 -10.06
N ILE A 67 1.17 8.85 -9.02
CA ILE A 67 1.31 9.28 -7.62
C ILE A 67 2.70 9.87 -7.37
N ALA A 68 3.76 9.22 -7.85
CA ALA A 68 5.12 9.70 -7.67
C ALA A 68 5.33 11.08 -8.33
N GLU A 69 4.84 11.27 -9.56
CA GLU A 69 4.90 12.55 -10.27
C GLU A 69 4.14 13.65 -9.52
N ASN A 70 2.92 13.34 -9.04
CA ASN A 70 2.12 14.30 -8.28
C ASN A 70 2.78 14.70 -6.94
N LEU A 71 3.30 13.72 -6.19
CA LEU A 71 4.01 13.94 -4.93
C LEU A 71 5.28 14.75 -5.16
N HIS A 72 6.00 14.50 -6.26
CA HIS A 72 7.18 15.29 -6.62
C HIS A 72 6.83 16.77 -6.86
N GLY A 73 5.71 17.05 -7.56
CA GLY A 73 5.17 18.40 -7.71
C GLY A 73 4.81 19.10 -6.40
N MET A 74 4.58 18.33 -5.32
CA MET A 74 4.34 18.86 -3.96
C MET A 74 5.63 19.02 -3.13
N GLY A 75 6.80 18.74 -3.70
CA GLY A 75 8.09 18.85 -3.05
C GLY A 75 8.49 17.61 -2.24
N TYR A 76 7.90 16.45 -2.53
CA TYR A 76 8.45 15.18 -2.05
C TYR A 76 9.63 14.74 -2.91
N GLU A 77 10.66 14.23 -2.25
CA GLU A 77 11.90 13.77 -2.88
C GLU A 77 12.18 12.32 -2.52
N GLN A 78 12.95 11.64 -3.36
CA GLN A 78 13.36 10.26 -3.12
C GLN A 78 14.21 10.18 -1.86
N SER A 79 13.76 9.39 -0.89
CA SER A 79 14.50 9.18 0.35
C SER A 79 15.65 8.19 0.12
N THR A 80 16.81 8.50 0.68
CA THR A 80 17.97 7.59 0.76
C THR A 80 17.90 6.64 1.94
N ASP A 81 16.97 6.88 2.87
CA ASP A 81 16.78 6.02 4.03
C ASP A 81 16.15 4.69 3.64
N VAL A 82 16.35 3.69 4.49
CA VAL A 82 15.65 2.41 4.36
C VAL A 82 14.16 2.60 4.68
N PRO A 83 13.24 1.98 3.90
CA PRO A 83 11.82 1.94 4.24
C PRO A 83 11.57 1.24 5.59
N ILE A 84 10.77 1.84 6.46
CA ILE A 84 10.52 1.36 7.83
C ILE A 84 9.10 0.82 8.04
N TRP A 85 8.19 1.00 7.09
CA TRP A 85 6.78 0.62 7.24
C TRP A 85 6.39 -0.68 6.53
N ARG A 86 7.38 -1.49 6.11
CA ARG A 86 7.14 -2.79 5.47
C ARG A 86 6.18 -3.68 6.26
N LEU A 87 6.29 -3.74 7.59
CA LEU A 87 5.39 -4.57 8.41
C LEU A 87 3.93 -4.07 8.38
N HIS A 88 3.74 -2.75 8.42
CA HIS A 88 2.41 -2.13 8.32
C HIS A 88 1.76 -2.42 6.96
N ILE A 89 2.54 -2.27 5.88
CA ILE A 89 2.09 -2.59 4.51
C ILE A 89 1.73 -4.07 4.39
N GLN A 90 2.53 -4.97 4.96
CA GLN A 90 2.23 -6.41 4.94
C GLN A 90 1.03 -6.78 5.79
N ALA A 91 0.80 -6.11 6.93
CA ALA A 91 -0.41 -6.29 7.73
C ALA A 91 -1.66 -5.91 6.92
N GLU A 92 -1.61 -4.78 6.22
CA GLU A 92 -2.70 -4.35 5.34
C GLU A 92 -2.93 -5.33 4.18
N LEU A 93 -1.86 -5.83 3.54
CA LEU A 93 -1.99 -6.85 2.50
C LEU A 93 -2.68 -8.12 3.04
N ARG A 94 -2.33 -8.56 4.26
CA ARG A 94 -2.99 -9.72 4.90
C ARG A 94 -4.45 -9.44 5.20
N ARG A 95 -4.80 -8.23 5.66
CA ARG A 95 -6.19 -7.82 5.88
C ARG A 95 -7.01 -7.92 4.59
N LEU A 96 -6.51 -7.33 3.50
CA LEU A 96 -7.15 -7.38 2.17
C LEU A 96 -7.35 -8.80 1.66
N ASN A 97 -6.35 -9.67 1.84
CA ASN A 97 -6.45 -11.07 1.46
C ASN A 97 -7.45 -11.86 2.33
N GLY A 98 -7.50 -11.58 3.63
CA GLY A 98 -8.44 -12.20 4.57
C GLY A 98 -9.89 -11.82 4.28
N GLU A 99 -10.17 -10.55 3.97
CA GLU A 99 -11.50 -10.08 3.59
C GLU A 99 -12.00 -10.76 2.32
N ARG A 100 -11.13 -10.89 1.31
CA ARG A 100 -11.46 -11.59 0.06
C ARG A 100 -11.74 -13.09 0.27
N GLY A 101 -11.01 -13.73 1.17
CA GLY A 101 -11.25 -15.13 1.53
C GLY A 101 -12.58 -15.36 2.24
N ARG A 102 -13.09 -14.37 2.99
CA ARG A 102 -14.38 -14.45 3.71
C ARG A 102 -15.59 -14.43 2.77
N HIS A 103 -15.47 -13.86 1.57
CA HIS A 103 -16.57 -13.82 0.60
C HIS A 103 -16.81 -15.14 -0.17
N LEU A 104 -16.03 -16.20 0.08
CA LEU A 104 -16.19 -17.50 -0.59
C LEU A 104 -17.01 -18.53 0.20
N GLY A 105 -17.62 -18.16 1.32
CA GLY A 105 -18.48 -19.08 2.05
C GLY A 105 -19.21 -18.43 3.21
N ASP A 106 -20.46 -18.02 2.98
CA ASP A 106 -21.47 -17.94 4.03
C ASP A 106 -21.77 -19.36 4.53
N TYR A 107 -20.81 -19.99 5.22
CA TYR A 107 -21.10 -21.19 6.00
C TYR A 107 -21.80 -20.75 7.28
N GLN A 108 -23.13 -20.62 7.20
CA GLN A 108 -23.97 -20.60 8.40
C GLN A 108 -23.93 -22.00 9.03
N PHE A 109 -23.10 -22.17 10.06
CA PHE A 109 -23.30 -23.22 11.05
C PHE A 109 -24.41 -22.75 12.00
N GLN A 110 -25.66 -22.87 11.56
CA GLN A 110 -26.79 -22.91 12.49
C GLN A 110 -27.00 -24.39 12.84
N PRO A 111 -26.54 -24.88 14.01
CA PRO A 111 -27.09 -26.11 14.53
C PRO A 111 -28.54 -25.80 14.93
N GLU A 112 -29.50 -26.42 14.24
CA GLU A 112 -30.89 -26.45 14.70
C GLU A 112 -30.91 -27.15 16.06
N THR A 113 -31.44 -26.46 17.07
CA THR A 113 -31.72 -27.00 18.42
C THR A 113 -32.88 -27.98 18.41
#